data_AF-A0A0C2W023-F1
#
_entry.id   AF-A0A0C2W023-F1
#
_cell.length_a   1.000
_cell.length_b   1.000
_cell.length_c   1.000
_cell.angle_alpha   90.00
_cell.angle_beta   90.00
_cell.angle_gamma   90.00
#
_symmetry.space_group_name_H-M   'P 1'
#
loop_
_entity.id
_entity.type
_entity.pdbx_description
1 polymer ?
#
loop_
_entity_poly.entity_id
_entity_poly.type
_entity_poly.pdbx_seq_one_letter_code
_entity_poly.pdbx_strand_id
1 'polypeptide(L)' 'MDDLIKRTTWFILGTAGAVFLGIGILFSLLGMYVLGVDMITVFKWVLVIFLLGTGIIGSLIFIGALGFGLKTRFSSGKTA' A
#
# COMPACT_ATOMS: atom_id res chain seq x y z
N MET A 1 11.54 2.54 -27.73
CA MET A 1 10.18 2.48 -27.13
C MET A 1 10.17 1.69 -25.83
N ASP A 2 10.89 0.57 -25.74
CA ASP A 2 10.89 -0.30 -24.53
C ASP A 2 11.37 0.38 -23.25
N ASP A 3 12.37 1.24 -23.30
CA ASP A 3 12.86 1.94 -22.10
C ASP A 3 11.86 2.96 -21.56
N LEU A 4 11.08 3.57 -22.45
CA LEU A 4 10.04 4.54 -22.10
C LEU A 4 8.86 3.82 -21.42
N ILE A 5 8.51 2.62 -21.91
CA ILE A 5 7.48 1.75 -21.30
C ILE A 5 7.95 1.26 -19.92
N LYS A 6 9.21 0.81 -19.78
CA LYS A 6 9.77 0.36 -18.50
C LYS A 6 9.83 1.49 -17.46
N ARG A 7 10.26 2.68 -17.87
CA ARG A 7 10.34 3.86 -16.99
C ARG A 7 8.97 4.35 -16.54
N THR A 8 8.00 4.36 -17.45
CA THR A 8 6.61 4.76 -17.15
C THR A 8 5.93 3.72 -16.26
N THR A 9 6.13 2.43 -16.53
CA THR A 9 5.61 1.33 -15.70
C THR A 9 6.17 1.39 -14.29
N TRP A 10 7.47 1.62 -14.13
CA TRP A 10 8.10 1.79 -12.82
C TRP A 10 7.57 3.01 -12.07
N PHE A 11 7.37 4.13 -12.76
CA PHE A 11 6.82 5.34 -12.15
C PHE A 11 5.37 5.15 -11.69
N ILE A 12 4.53 4.51 -12.51
CA ILE A 12 3.12 4.23 -12.17
C ILE A 12 3.05 3.25 -10.99
N LEU A 13 3.81 2.16 -11.02
CA LEU A 13 3.84 1.19 -9.92
C LEU A 13 4.41 1.78 -8.63
N GLY A 14 5.43 2.62 -8.72
CA GLY A 14 6.00 3.31 -7.56
C GLY A 14 5.00 4.28 -6.93
N THR A 15 4.33 5.08 -7.76
CA THR A 15 3.31 6.04 -7.31
C THR A 15 2.10 5.32 -6.70
N ALA A 16 1.58 4.30 -7.38
CA ALA A 16 0.49 3.47 -6.88
C ALA A 16 0.86 2.81 -5.55
N GLY A 17 2.05 2.21 -5.47
CA GLY A 17 2.56 1.63 -4.23
C GLY A 17 2.61 2.64 -3.08
N ALA A 18 3.17 3.83 -3.31
CA ALA A 18 3.25 4.87 -2.29
C ALA A 18 1.87 5.34 -1.79
N VAL A 19 0.88 5.44 -2.70
CA VAL A 19 -0.51 5.75 -2.34
C VAL A 19 -1.11 4.64 -1.45
N PHE A 20 -0.93 3.37 -1.81
CA PHE A 20 -1.42 2.25 -1.01
C PHE A 20 -0.72 2.14 0.35
N LEU A 21 0.56 2.51 0.46
CA LEU A 21 1.25 2.64 1.75
C LEU A 21 0.62 3.75 2.59
N GLY A 22 0.38 4.92 2.01
CA GLY A 22 -0.27 6.04 2.69
C GLY A 22 -1.65 5.66 3.22
N ILE A 23 -2.46 5.00 2.39
CA ILE A 23 -3.76 4.44 2.79
C ILE A 23 -3.57 3.41 3.91
N GLY A 24 -2.60 2.50 3.76
CA GLY A 24 -2.29 1.47 4.76
C GLY A 24 -2.01 2.03 6.15
N ILE A 25 -1.13 3.03 6.22
CA ILE A 25 -0.74 3.71 7.46
C ILE A 25 -1.92 4.50 8.02
N LEU A 26 -2.59 5.31 7.19
CA LEU A 26 -3.70 6.16 7.61
C LEU A 26 -4.82 5.32 8.26
N PHE A 27 -5.26 4.26 7.58
CA PHE A 27 -6.33 3.40 8.09
C PHE A 27 -5.91 2.60 9.32
N SER A 28 -4.64 2.21 9.44
CA SER A 28 -4.12 1.58 10.66
C SER A 28 -4.12 2.54 11.86
N LEU A 29 -3.71 3.78 11.65
CA LEU A 29 -3.73 4.83 12.68
C LEU A 29 -5.17 5.15 13.11
N LEU A 30 -6.10 5.27 12.15
CA LEU A 30 -7.52 5.44 12.46
C LEU A 30 -8.07 4.24 13.24
N GLY A 31 -7.69 3.01 12.89
CA GLY A 31 -8.09 1.80 13.63
C GLY A 31 -7.64 1.84 15.09
N MET A 32 -6.39 2.26 15.35
CA MET A 32 -5.89 2.44 16.72
C MET A 32 -6.58 3.60 17.45
N TYR A 33 -6.85 4.71 16.76
CA TYR A 33 -7.58 5.85 17.33
C TYR A 33 -8.98 5.43 17.81
N VAL A 34 -9.70 4.67 17.00
CA VAL A 34 -11.07 4.21 17.29
C VAL A 34 -11.14 3.31 18.54
N LEU A 35 -10.06 2.61 18.90
CA LEU A 35 -10.01 1.85 20.16
C LEU A 35 -10.17 2.74 21.40
N GLY A 36 -9.69 3.99 21.33
CA GLY A 36 -9.77 4.97 22.42
C GLY A 36 -11.02 5.82 22.44
N VAL A 37 -11.90 5.71 21.44
CA VAL A 37 -13.13 6.52 21.36
C VAL A 37 -14.31 5.78 21.99
N ASP A 38 -15.10 6.47 22.79
CA ASP A 38 -16.34 5.93 23.34
C ASP A 38 -17.44 5.87 22.28
N MET A 39 -17.79 4.63 21.89
CA MET A 39 -18.79 4.27 20.89
C MET A 39 -19.43 2.93 21.27
N ILE A 40 -20.58 2.64 20.68
CA ILE A 40 -21.28 1.36 20.81
C ILE A 40 -20.32 0.21 20.46
N THR A 41 -20.15 -0.74 21.39
CA THR A 41 -19.13 -1.79 21.32
C THR A 41 -19.18 -2.62 20.04
N VAL A 42 -20.37 -3.03 19.59
CA VAL A 42 -20.54 -3.84 18.37
C VAL A 42 -20.09 -3.06 17.14
N PHE A 43 -20.52 -1.81 17.02
CA PHE A 43 -20.12 -0.94 15.93
C PHE A 43 -18.62 -0.66 15.94
N LYS A 44 -18.05 -0.41 17.12
CA LYS A 44 -16.61 -0.19 17.31
C LYS A 44 -15.78 -1.36 16.77
N TRP A 45 -16.14 -2.59 17.10
CA TRP A 45 -15.41 -3.78 16.62
C TRP A 45 -15.48 -3.95 15.11
N VAL A 46 -16.66 -3.73 14.50
CA VAL A 46 -16.81 -3.75 13.04
C VAL A 46 -15.92 -2.69 12.39
N LEU A 47 -15.90 -1.48 12.96
CA LEU A 47 -15.12 -0.37 12.45
C LEU A 47 -13.61 -0.62 12.59
N VAL A 48 -13.16 -1.18 13.72
CA VAL A 48 -11.75 -1.54 13.96
C VAL A 48 -11.28 -2.62 12.99
N ILE A 49 -12.06 -3.68 12.80
CA ILE A 49 -11.71 -4.75 11.84
C ILE A 49 -11.64 -4.20 10.42
N PHE A 50 -12.60 -3.34 10.04
CA PHE A 50 -12.60 -2.70 8.73
C PHE A 50 -11.34 -1.84 8.53
N LEU A 51 -11.05 -0.93 9.47
CA LEU A 51 -9.92 0.00 9.38
C LEU A 51 -8.58 -0.73 9.39
N LEU A 52 -8.37 -1.65 10.32
CA LEU A 52 -7.13 -2.45 10.36
C LEU A 52 -7.01 -3.38 9.15
N GLY A 53 -8.12 -3.96 8.68
CA GLY A 53 -8.16 -4.79 7.49
C GLY A 53 -7.74 -4.01 6.23
N THR A 54 -8.31 -2.83 6.01
CA THR A 54 -7.89 -1.94 4.92
C THR A 54 -6.43 -1.52 5.06
N GLY A 55 -5.97 -1.26 6.30
CA GLY A 55 -4.58 -0.94 6.61
C GLY A 55 -3.59 -2.04 6.18
N ILE A 56 -3.90 -3.29 6.52
CA ILE A 56 -3.10 -4.47 6.16
C ILE A 56 -3.10 -4.69 4.65
N ILE A 57 -4.26 -4.63 4.00
CA ILE A 57 -4.37 -4.83 2.55
C ILE A 57 -3.59 -3.77 1.79
N GLY A 58 -3.71 -2.49 2.17
CA GLY A 58 -2.95 -1.40 1.55
C GLY A 58 -1.43 -1.62 1.66
N SER A 59 -0.98 -2.08 2.83
CA SER A 59 0.45 -2.38 3.07
C SER A 59 0.95 -3.59 2.26
N LEU A 60 0.12 -4.62 2.09
CA LEU A 60 0.43 -5.79 1.25
C LEU A 60 0.55 -5.40 -0.23
N ILE A 61 -0.35 -4.55 -0.73
CA ILE A 61 -0.30 -4.04 -2.11
C ILE A 61 0.97 -3.22 -2.33
N PHE A 62 1.38 -2.41 -1.34
CA PHE A 62 2.65 -1.69 -1.39
C PHE A 62 3.86 -2.61 -1.51
N ILE A 63 3.93 -3.67 -0.68
CA ILE A 63 5.02 -4.66 -0.76
C ILE A 63 5.04 -5.33 -2.14
N GLY A 64 3.88 -5.68 -2.69
CA GLY A 64 3.76 -6.22 -4.04
C GLY A 64 4.23 -5.24 -5.12
N ALA A 65 3.82 -3.97 -5.03
CA ALA A 65 4.23 -2.92 -5.95
C ALA A 65 5.73 -2.62 -5.88
N LEU A 66 6.31 -2.64 -4.68
CA LEU A 66 7.77 -2.55 -4.49
C LEU A 66 8.49 -3.74 -5.11
N GLY A 67 8.04 -4.97 -4.85
CA GLY A 67 8.67 -6.17 -5.41
C GLY A 67 8.66 -6.15 -6.94
N PHE A 68 7.54 -5.77 -7.54
CA PHE A 68 7.41 -5.65 -8.99
C PHE A 68 8.21 -4.46 -9.55
N GLY A 69 8.23 -3.32 -8.85
CA GLY A 69 9.02 -2.14 -9.21
C GLY A 69 10.53 -2.36 -9.09
N LEU A 70 11.01 -3.12 -8.10
CA LEU A 70 12.42 -3.50 -8.00
C LEU A 70 12.79 -4.49 -9.11
N LYS A 71 11.91 -5.44 -9.45
CA LYS A 71 12.11 -6.38 -10.56
C LYS A 71 12.27 -5.66 -11.90
N THR A 72 11.44 -4.66 -12.18
CA THR A 72 11.53 -3.89 -13.44
C THR A 72 12.80 -3.03 -13.50
N ARG A 73 13.28 -2.50 -12.35
CA ARG A 73 14.52 -1.72 -12.27
C ARG A 73 15.78 -2.58 -12.43
N PHE A 74 15.86 -3.74 -11.77
CA PHE A 74 17.06 -4.59 -11.79
C PHE A 74 17.15 -5.54 -12.98
N SER A 75 16.04 -5.88 -13.64
CA SER A 75 16.07 -6.62 -14.92
C SER A 75 16.72 -5.80 -16.05
N SER A 76 16.74 -4.46 -15.93
CA SER A 76 17.40 -3.56 -16.86
C SER A 76 18.93 -3.51 -16.74
N GLY A 77 19.52 -4.14 -15.71
CA GLY A 77 20.97 -4.10 -15.45
C GLY A 77 21.78 -5.24 -16.07
N LYS A 78 21.16 -6.17 -16.81
CA LYS A 78 21.84 -7.33 -17.44
C LYS A 78 22.29 -7.11 -18.89
N THR A 79 22.22 -5.88 -19.40
CA THR A 79 22.75 -5.50 -20.72
C THR A 79 23.67 -4.28 -20.57
N ALA A 80 24.75 -4.47 -19.80
CA ALA A 80 25.94 -3.64 -19.84
C ALA A 80 27.15 -4.59 -19.90
#